data_AF-A0A533HU68-F1
#
_entry.id   AF-A0A533HU68-F1
#
_cell.length_a   1.000
_cell.length_b   1.000
_cell.length_c   1.000
_cell.angle_alpha   90.00
_cell.angle_beta   90.00
_cell.angle_gamma   90.00
#
_symmetry.space_group_name_H-M   'P 1'
#
loop_
_entity.id
_entity.type
_entity.pdbx_description
1 polymer ?
#
loop_
_entity_poly.entity_id
_entity_poly.type
_entity_poly.pdbx_seq_one_letter_code
_entity_poly.pdbx_strand_id
1 'polypeptide(L)'
;MSDHDNHEDHEDHGEEQNPGLVKKNRQLLSEAKQSRARADELQAQLDAANSELTAIKLTNPVNDMLSDLVHPALSESARLATVGEFIDFALRDDGSIGVFKKDGSEAGVEFSVTELREYLSKVSGGRLDSLLLAPESRGTGMHGNGGYRSNVPKQPAPAILSNRLGIK
;
A
#
# COMPACT_ATOMS: atom_id res chain seq x y z
N MET A 1 24.80 79.96 -39.70
CA MET A 1 23.59 79.94 -40.55
C MET A 1 23.92 78.99 -41.69
N SER A 2 23.44 77.74 -41.73
CA SER A 2 22.11 77.29 -41.30
C SER A 2 22.16 75.93 -40.59
N ASP A 3 21.31 75.81 -39.58
CA ASP A 3 20.83 74.57 -38.98
C ASP A 3 20.16 73.69 -40.04
N HIS A 4 20.27 72.37 -39.92
CA HIS A 4 19.23 71.40 -40.31
C HIS A 4 19.48 70.09 -39.53
N ASP A 5 18.74 69.99 -38.43
CA ASP A 5 17.88 68.88 -38.03
C ASP A 5 18.37 67.43 -38.15
N ASN A 6 18.60 66.91 -36.96
CA ASN A 6 18.30 65.57 -36.46
C ASN A 6 17.23 64.81 -37.28
N HIS A 7 17.54 63.59 -37.70
CA HIS A 7 16.58 62.50 -37.64
C HIS A 7 17.34 61.20 -37.32
N GLU A 8 17.29 60.83 -36.05
CA GLU A 8 17.43 59.46 -35.59
C GLU A 8 16.29 58.65 -36.21
N ASP A 9 16.55 58.00 -37.33
CA ASP A 9 15.77 56.83 -37.73
C ASP A 9 16.51 55.60 -37.18
N HIS A 10 16.46 55.45 -35.85
CA HIS A 10 16.46 54.12 -35.26
C HIS A 10 15.15 53.48 -35.70
N GLU A 11 15.11 53.00 -36.95
CA GLU A 11 14.07 52.11 -37.40
C GLU A 11 14.07 50.92 -36.45
N ASP A 12 13.02 50.90 -35.65
CA ASP A 12 12.45 49.75 -34.98
C ASP A 12 12.31 48.65 -36.03
N HIS A 13 13.39 47.91 -36.29
CA HIS A 13 13.36 46.65 -37.01
C HIS A 13 12.66 45.65 -36.12
N GLY A 14 11.33 45.80 -36.08
CA GLY A 14 10.40 44.87 -35.50
C GLY A 14 10.79 43.48 -35.97
N GLU A 15 11.02 42.61 -34.99
CA GLU A 15 11.37 41.22 -35.14
C GLU A 15 10.60 40.60 -36.31
N GLU A 16 11.27 40.42 -37.45
CA GLU A 16 10.72 39.68 -38.58
C GLU A 16 10.68 38.21 -38.14
N GLN A 17 9.61 37.83 -37.46
CA GLN A 17 9.42 36.49 -36.92
C GLN A 17 9.37 35.51 -38.09
N ASN A 18 10.46 34.78 -38.32
CA ASN A 18 10.51 33.76 -39.37
C ASN A 18 9.38 32.73 -39.13
N PRO A 19 8.35 32.67 -40.00
CA PRO A 19 7.16 31.87 -39.75
C PRO A 19 7.47 30.37 -39.69
N GLY A 20 8.56 29.92 -40.34
CA GLY A 20 9.07 28.55 -40.24
C GLY A 20 9.63 28.23 -38.85
N LEU A 21 10.33 29.19 -38.22
CA LEU A 21 10.83 29.04 -36.85
C LEU A 21 9.70 29.08 -35.83
N VAL A 22 8.72 29.98 -35.99
CA VAL A 22 7.53 30.03 -35.11
C VAL A 22 6.77 28.71 -35.15
N LYS A 23 6.57 28.14 -36.35
CA LYS A 23 5.91 26.84 -36.52
C LYS A 23 6.69 25.69 -35.86
N LYS A 24 8.01 25.64 -36.06
CA LYS A 24 8.88 24.62 -35.44
C LYS A 24 8.92 24.75 -33.92
N ASN A 25 9.03 25.96 -33.37
CA ASN A 25 9.00 26.19 -31.93
C ASN A 25 7.66 25.75 -31.33
N ARG A 26 6.54 26.04 -31.99
CA ARG A 26 5.23 25.56 -31.55
C ARG A 26 5.16 24.03 -31.56
N GLN A 27 5.71 23.38 -32.59
CA GLN A 27 5.77 21.93 -32.68
C GLN A 27 6.63 21.33 -31.55
N LEU A 28 7.86 21.81 -31.36
CA LEU A 28 8.77 21.34 -30.31
C LEU A 28 8.17 21.56 -28.91
N LEU A 29 7.50 22.69 -28.68
CA LEU A 29 6.78 22.93 -27.42
C LEU A 29 5.65 21.92 -27.21
N SER A 30 4.93 21.53 -28.27
CA SER A 30 3.89 20.51 -28.18
C SER A 30 4.49 19.13 -27.89
N GLU A 31 5.59 18.78 -28.55
CA GLU A 31 6.29 17.51 -28.34
C GLU A 31 6.88 17.45 -26.91
N ALA A 32 7.48 18.53 -26.42
CA ALA A 32 7.99 18.64 -25.07
C ALA A 32 6.87 18.51 -24.02
N LYS A 33 5.71 19.14 -24.25
CA LYS A 33 4.53 18.97 -23.38
C LYS A 33 4.04 17.52 -23.37
N GLN A 34 3.98 16.87 -24.53
CA GLN A 34 3.58 15.47 -24.63
C GLN A 34 4.57 14.54 -23.93
N SER A 35 5.88 14.78 -24.08
CA SER A 35 6.92 14.00 -23.42
C SER A 35 6.85 14.14 -21.91
N ARG A 36 6.61 15.37 -21.41
CA ARG A 36 6.45 15.61 -19.97
C ARG A 36 5.21 14.89 -19.42
N ALA A 37 4.07 14.99 -20.11
CA ALA A 37 2.86 14.29 -19.71
C ALA A 37 3.06 12.77 -19.62
N ARG A 38 3.80 12.17 -20.57
CA ARG A 38 4.16 10.74 -20.51
C ARG A 38 5.10 10.41 -19.36
N ALA A 39 6.06 11.28 -19.05
CA ALA A 39 6.96 11.07 -17.91
C ALA A 39 6.18 11.09 -16.58
N ASP A 40 5.26 12.05 -16.43
CA ASP A 40 4.39 12.16 -15.26
C ASP A 40 3.47 10.92 -15.13
N GLU A 41 2.93 10.43 -16.25
CA GLU A 41 2.11 9.22 -16.29
C GLU A 41 2.90 7.96 -15.89
N LEU A 42 4.10 7.77 -16.46
CA LEU A 42 4.97 6.64 -16.12
C LEU A 42 5.40 6.68 -14.65
N GLN A 43 5.66 7.86 -14.11
CA GLN A 43 5.98 8.02 -12.69
C GLN A 43 4.80 7.60 -11.81
N ALA A 44 3.58 8.03 -12.14
CA ALA A 44 2.38 7.63 -11.40
C ALA A 44 2.15 6.11 -11.46
N GLN A 45 2.42 5.47 -12.60
CA GLN A 45 2.35 4.01 -12.73
C GLN A 45 3.40 3.29 -11.88
N LEU A 46 4.62 3.82 -11.83
CA LEU A 46 5.69 3.28 -11.00
C LEU A 46 5.36 3.37 -9.52
N ASP A 47 4.81 4.51 -9.08
CA ASP A 47 4.39 4.71 -7.69
C ASP A 47 3.23 3.78 -7.31
N ALA A 48 2.25 3.61 -8.21
CA ALA A 48 1.14 2.67 -8.02
C ALA A 48 1.65 1.22 -7.91
N ALA A 49 2.51 0.79 -8.84
CA ALA A 49 3.08 -0.55 -8.83
C ALA A 49 3.94 -0.82 -7.58
N ASN A 50 4.71 0.17 -7.12
CA ASN A 50 5.50 0.06 -5.89
C ASN A 50 4.60 -0.04 -4.65
N SER A 51 3.50 0.71 -4.61
CA SER A 51 2.53 0.61 -3.52
C SER A 51 1.87 -0.76 -3.49
N GLU A 52 1.45 -1.29 -4.66
CA GLU A 52 0.88 -2.64 -4.76
C GLU A 52 1.87 -3.72 -4.35
N LEU A 53 3.12 -3.61 -4.79
CA LEU A 53 4.18 -4.54 -4.42
C LEU A 53 4.44 -4.54 -2.91
N THR A 54 4.44 -3.37 -2.28
CA THR A 54 4.58 -3.21 -0.84
C THR A 54 3.41 -3.84 -0.10
N ALA A 55 2.18 -3.61 -0.59
CA ALA A 55 0.99 -4.21 0.00
C ALA A 55 1.04 -5.75 -0.04
N ILE A 56 1.41 -6.31 -1.18
CA ILE A 56 1.46 -7.78 -1.38
C ILE A 56 2.61 -8.41 -0.58
N LYS A 57 3.79 -7.80 -0.57
CA LYS A 57 4.98 -8.42 0.03
C LYS A 57 5.13 -8.18 1.52
N LEU A 58 4.58 -7.09 2.05
CA LEU A 58 4.80 -6.69 3.43
C LEU A 58 3.48 -6.51 4.17
N THR A 59 2.62 -5.58 3.73
CA THR A 59 1.44 -5.18 4.50
C THR A 59 0.46 -6.33 4.70
N ASN A 60 0.06 -7.02 3.63
CA ASN A 60 -0.93 -8.10 3.72
C ASN A 60 -0.39 -9.29 4.54
N PRO A 61 0.83 -9.82 4.29
CA PRO A 61 1.36 -10.91 5.10
C PRO A 61 1.53 -10.56 6.59
N VAL A 62 1.95 -9.33 6.90
CA VAL A 62 2.04 -8.85 8.29
C VAL A 62 0.66 -8.80 8.93
N ASN A 63 -0.33 -8.26 8.24
CA ASN A 63 -1.69 -8.17 8.76
C ASN A 63 -2.32 -9.54 9.02
N ASP A 64 -2.15 -10.48 8.09
CA ASP A 64 -2.63 -11.85 8.22
C ASP A 64 -1.99 -12.51 9.44
N MET A 65 -0.66 -12.46 9.54
CA MET A 65 0.06 -13.02 10.68
C MET A 65 -0.31 -12.35 12.02
N LEU A 66 -0.51 -11.02 12.04
CA LEU A 66 -0.95 -10.31 13.24
C LEU A 66 -2.37 -10.70 13.65
N SER A 67 -3.23 -11.06 12.68
CA SER A 67 -4.59 -11.53 12.98
C SER A 67 -4.61 -12.90 13.67
N ASP A 68 -3.61 -13.75 13.39
CA ASP A 68 -3.41 -15.05 14.06
C ASP A 68 -2.65 -14.92 15.39
N LEU A 69 -1.96 -13.79 15.60
CA LEU A 69 -1.14 -13.54 16.78
C LEU A 69 -1.89 -12.79 17.89
N VAL A 70 -2.73 -11.82 17.52
CA VAL A 70 -3.35 -10.86 18.44
C VAL A 70 -4.87 -10.99 18.42
N HIS A 71 -5.50 -10.76 19.57
CA HIS A 71 -6.93 -10.92 19.77
C HIS A 71 -7.78 -10.18 18.71
N PRO A 72 -8.78 -10.86 18.10
CA PRO A 72 -9.55 -10.33 16.96
C PRO A 72 -10.43 -9.12 17.29
N ALA A 73 -10.64 -8.84 18.58
CA ALA A 73 -11.35 -7.63 19.02
C ALA A 73 -10.61 -6.33 18.68
N LEU A 74 -9.30 -6.39 18.42
CA LEU A 74 -8.54 -5.23 17.96
C LEU A 74 -8.69 -5.08 16.44
N SER A 75 -8.87 -3.85 15.98
CA SER A 75 -8.80 -3.53 14.54
C SER A 75 -7.38 -3.79 14.01
N GLU A 76 -7.25 -3.93 12.69
CA GLU A 76 -5.95 -4.09 12.02
C GLU A 76 -4.95 -3.01 12.44
N SER A 77 -5.35 -1.73 12.36
CA SER A 77 -4.51 -0.60 12.76
C SER A 77 -4.15 -0.65 14.25
N ALA A 78 -5.04 -1.13 15.11
CA ALA A 78 -4.76 -1.29 16.54
C ALA A 78 -3.78 -2.44 16.81
N ARG A 79 -3.88 -3.56 16.08
CA ARG A 79 -2.90 -4.66 16.17
C ARG A 79 -1.50 -4.19 15.77
N LEU A 80 -1.41 -3.49 14.63
CA LEU A 80 -0.16 -2.89 14.14
C LEU A 80 0.41 -1.88 15.13
N ALA A 81 -0.41 -0.98 15.68
CA ALA A 81 0.07 0.00 16.66
C ALA A 81 0.57 -0.68 17.96
N THR A 82 -0.16 -1.69 18.44
CA THR A 82 0.17 -2.41 19.68
C THR A 82 1.49 -3.17 19.55
N VAL A 83 1.65 -3.94 18.47
CA VAL A 83 2.90 -4.68 18.20
C VAL A 83 4.03 -3.72 17.80
N GLY A 84 3.65 -2.66 17.08
CA GLY A 84 4.49 -1.54 16.66
C GLY A 84 5.01 -0.68 17.81
N GLU A 85 4.67 -0.93 19.07
CA GLU A 85 5.40 -0.36 20.22
C GLU A 85 6.76 -1.04 20.41
N PHE A 86 6.91 -2.29 19.97
CA PHE A 86 8.05 -3.15 20.32
C PHE A 86 8.92 -3.52 19.11
N ILE A 87 8.31 -3.68 17.94
CA ILE A 87 9.00 -4.11 16.72
C ILE A 87 8.50 -3.35 15.49
N ASP A 88 9.26 -3.47 14.42
CA ASP A 88 8.91 -3.04 13.06
C ASP A 88 9.10 -4.20 12.09
N PHE A 89 8.33 -4.17 11.00
CA PHE A 89 8.44 -5.13 9.90
C PHE A 89 8.94 -4.40 8.67
N ALA A 90 9.94 -4.97 8.00
CA ALA A 90 10.44 -4.47 6.73
C ALA A 90 10.92 -5.62 5.84
N LEU A 91 10.99 -5.36 4.54
CA LEU A 91 11.56 -6.32 3.60
C LEU A 91 13.09 -6.29 3.71
N ARG A 92 13.70 -7.47 3.77
CA ARG A 92 15.14 -7.67 3.59
C ARG A 92 15.50 -7.62 2.11
N ASP A 93 16.80 -7.55 1.81
CA ASP A 93 17.34 -7.54 0.44
C ASP A 93 16.96 -8.79 -0.37
N ASP A 94 16.76 -9.92 0.30
CA ASP A 94 16.31 -11.18 -0.32
C ASP A 94 14.79 -11.23 -0.57
N GLY A 95 14.05 -10.17 -0.17
CA GLY A 95 12.60 -10.06 -0.31
C GLY A 95 11.81 -10.78 0.79
N SER A 96 12.46 -11.38 1.78
CA SER A 96 11.80 -11.92 2.98
C SER A 96 11.40 -10.81 3.95
N ILE A 97 10.41 -11.05 4.80
CA ILE A 97 10.04 -10.11 5.87
C ILE A 97 10.99 -10.32 7.05
N GLY A 98 11.68 -9.25 7.43
CA GLY A 98 12.48 -9.16 8.64
C GLY A 98 11.71 -8.51 9.79
N VAL A 99 12.08 -8.89 11.01
CA VAL A 99 11.58 -8.30 12.24
C VAL A 99 12.69 -7.46 12.85
N PHE A 100 12.42 -6.18 13.05
CA PHE A 100 13.37 -5.20 13.52
C PHE A 100 12.96 -4.67 14.88
N LYS A 101 13.93 -4.37 15.72
CA LYS A 101 13.74 -3.62 16.96
C LYS A 101 13.56 -2.14 16.63
N LYS A 102 13.08 -1.38 17.61
CA LYS A 102 12.92 0.07 17.50
C LYS A 102 14.23 0.85 17.33
N ASP A 103 15.37 0.25 17.63
CA ASP A 103 16.70 0.81 17.35
C ASP A 103 17.18 0.55 15.90
N GLY A 104 16.36 -0.14 15.08
CA GLY A 104 16.66 -0.47 13.69
C GLY A 104 17.49 -1.74 13.50
N SER A 105 17.93 -2.40 14.57
CA SER A 105 18.64 -3.68 14.48
C SER A 105 17.68 -4.85 14.29
N GLU A 106 18.13 -5.93 13.65
CA GLU A 106 17.31 -7.15 13.54
C GLU A 106 17.05 -7.75 14.92
N ALA A 107 15.81 -8.18 15.13
CA ALA A 107 15.39 -8.87 16.35
C ALA A 107 15.96 -10.29 16.45
N GLY A 108 16.45 -10.85 15.33
CA GLY A 108 17.01 -12.20 15.27
C GLY A 108 15.95 -13.30 15.39
N VAL A 109 14.70 -12.98 15.06
CA VAL A 109 13.56 -13.91 15.09
C VAL A 109 12.97 -14.08 13.69
N GLU A 110 12.44 -15.27 13.43
CA GLU A 110 11.77 -15.54 12.17
C GLU A 110 10.40 -14.86 12.12
N PHE A 111 9.98 -14.48 10.91
CA PHE A 111 8.63 -13.99 10.66
C PHE A 111 7.63 -15.16 10.74
N SER A 112 7.21 -15.51 11.96
CA SER A 112 6.22 -16.55 12.24
C SER A 112 5.43 -16.23 13.51
N VAL A 113 4.20 -16.73 13.60
CA VAL A 113 3.32 -16.51 14.76
C VAL A 113 3.96 -17.01 16.05
N THR A 114 4.62 -18.17 16.03
CA THR A 114 5.23 -18.79 17.21
C THR A 114 6.41 -17.98 17.73
N GLU A 115 7.39 -17.69 16.88
CA GLU A 115 8.61 -16.97 17.27
C GLU A 115 8.30 -15.54 17.72
N LEU A 116 7.43 -14.83 16.98
CA LEU A 116 7.05 -13.47 17.33
C LEU A 116 6.28 -13.40 18.64
N ARG A 117 5.45 -14.40 18.96
CA ARG A 117 4.75 -14.44 20.24
C ARG A 117 5.70 -14.53 21.40
N GLU A 118 6.64 -15.48 21.35
CA GLU A 118 7.62 -15.65 22.40
C GLU A 118 8.47 -14.39 22.55
N TYR A 119 8.88 -13.82 21.43
CA TYR A 119 9.65 -12.59 21.41
C TYR A 119 8.87 -11.43 22.05
N LEU A 120 7.63 -11.18 21.61
CA LEU A 120 6.78 -10.11 22.11
C LEU A 120 6.44 -10.26 23.59
N SER A 121 6.18 -11.48 24.08
CA SER A 121 5.98 -11.73 25.51
C SER A 121 7.22 -11.35 26.31
N LYS A 122 8.42 -11.71 25.83
CA LYS A 122 9.72 -11.35 26.45
C LYS A 122 9.97 -9.84 26.43
N VAL A 123 9.88 -9.18 25.27
CA VAL A 123 10.23 -7.75 25.15
C VAL A 123 9.18 -6.81 25.74
N SER A 124 7.92 -7.23 25.78
CA SER A 124 6.85 -6.45 26.43
C SER A 124 6.82 -6.64 27.95
N GLY A 125 7.61 -7.57 28.50
CA GLY A 125 7.55 -7.94 29.92
C GLY A 125 6.17 -8.49 30.31
N GLY A 126 5.54 -9.23 29.40
CA GLY A 126 4.19 -9.79 29.57
C GLY A 126 3.03 -8.80 29.40
N ARG A 127 3.30 -7.51 29.10
CA ARG A 127 2.24 -6.51 28.87
C ARG A 127 1.28 -6.90 27.74
N LEU A 128 1.75 -7.65 26.76
CA LEU A 128 0.94 -8.10 25.64
C LEU A 128 0.28 -9.47 25.86
N ASP A 129 0.59 -10.20 26.94
CA ASP A 129 0.16 -11.60 27.10
C ASP A 129 -1.37 -11.76 27.12
N SER A 130 -2.11 -10.76 27.60
CA SER A 130 -3.58 -10.75 27.58
C SER A 130 -4.19 -10.47 26.20
N LEU A 131 -3.41 -9.88 25.30
CA LEU A 131 -3.80 -9.56 23.93
C LEU A 131 -3.31 -10.60 22.92
N LEU A 132 -2.24 -11.32 23.25
CA LEU A 132 -1.73 -12.42 22.44
C LEU A 132 -2.70 -13.60 22.53
N LEU A 133 -3.04 -14.18 21.38
CA LEU A 133 -3.83 -15.39 21.33
C LEU A 133 -3.05 -16.55 21.98
N ALA A 134 -3.74 -17.47 22.65
CA ALA A 134 -3.11 -18.66 23.21
C ALA A 134 -2.46 -19.50 22.10
N PRO A 135 -1.41 -20.30 22.39
CA PRO A 135 -0.85 -21.21 21.37
C PRO A 135 -1.98 -22.09 20.88
N GLU A 136 -2.09 -22.26 19.56
CA GLU A 136 -2.91 -23.34 19.04
C GLU A 136 -2.34 -24.60 19.70
N SER A 137 -3.10 -25.16 20.64
CA SER A 137 -2.78 -26.46 21.18
C SER A 137 -2.82 -27.37 19.97
N ARG A 138 -1.68 -27.95 19.59
CA ARG A 138 -1.63 -29.06 18.64
C ARG A 138 -2.46 -30.19 19.24
N GLY A 139 -3.75 -30.14 18.98
CA GLY A 139 -4.72 -31.14 19.41
C GLY A 139 -4.57 -32.36 18.54
N THR A 140 -3.69 -33.28 18.92
CA THR A 140 -3.91 -34.70 18.65
C THR A 140 -5.17 -35.11 19.40
N GLY A 141 -6.32 -35.08 18.73
CA GLY A 141 -7.63 -35.28 19.37
C GLY A 141 -8.71 -35.71 18.38
N MET A 142 -8.63 -36.96 17.96
CA MET A 142 -9.72 -37.70 17.33
C MET A 142 -10.86 -37.89 18.36
N HIS A 143 -11.95 -37.13 18.28
CA HIS A 143 -13.25 -37.41 18.91
C HIS A 143 -14.34 -36.69 18.07
N GLY A 144 -15.39 -37.32 17.53
CA GLY A 144 -16.18 -38.38 18.13
C GLY A 144 -17.29 -37.75 18.98
N ASN A 145 -18.42 -37.45 18.34
CA ASN A 145 -19.81 -37.42 18.85
C ASN A 145 -20.04 -37.09 20.34
N GLY A 146 -20.73 -35.99 20.64
CA GLY A 146 -21.28 -35.78 21.99
C GLY A 146 -21.82 -34.39 22.30
N GLY A 147 -23.03 -34.07 21.83
CA GLY A 147 -24.01 -33.33 22.61
C GLY A 147 -23.78 -31.84 22.89
N TYR A 148 -24.18 -30.99 21.96
CA TYR A 148 -24.83 -29.71 22.30
C TYR A 148 -26.15 -29.60 21.55
N ARG A 149 -27.25 -29.78 22.27
CA ARG A 149 -28.61 -29.48 21.79
C ARG A 149 -28.71 -27.96 21.59
N SER A 150 -28.65 -27.51 20.33
CA SER A 150 -29.02 -26.16 19.95
C SER A 150 -30.39 -26.19 19.27
N ASN A 151 -31.42 -25.69 19.96
CA ASN A 151 -32.77 -25.50 19.45
C ASN A 151 -32.85 -24.22 18.59
N VAL A 152 -32.13 -24.19 17.47
CA VAL A 152 -32.24 -23.10 16.49
C VAL A 152 -33.07 -23.61 15.29
N PRO A 153 -34.22 -22.98 14.97
CA PRO A 153 -34.96 -23.30 13.76
C PRO A 153 -34.09 -23.00 12.54
N LYS A 154 -33.86 -24.01 11.68
CA LYS A 154 -33.20 -23.85 10.38
C LYS A 154 -34.02 -22.87 9.53
N GLN A 155 -33.47 -21.68 9.25
CA GLN A 155 -33.97 -20.85 8.15
C GLN A 155 -33.76 -21.59 6.82
N PRO A 156 -34.76 -21.65 5.92
CA PRO A 156 -34.56 -22.20 4.58
C PRO A 156 -33.72 -21.26 3.71
N ALA A 157 -32.86 -21.85 2.89
CA ALA A 157 -31.95 -21.16 1.97
C ALA A 157 -32.69 -20.20 1.00
N PRO A 158 -32.08 -19.07 0.61
CA PRO A 158 -32.70 -18.12 -0.31
C PRO A 158 -32.83 -18.72 -1.72
N ALA A 159 -34.04 -18.67 -2.27
CA ALA A 159 -34.33 -19.08 -3.64
C ALA A 159 -33.77 -18.05 -4.64
N ILE A 160 -32.97 -18.53 -5.60
CA ILE A 160 -32.49 -17.76 -6.74
C ILE A 160 -33.67 -17.54 -7.70
N LEU A 161 -34.16 -16.29 -7.81
CA LEU A 161 -35.13 -15.91 -8.84
C LEU A 161 -34.42 -15.60 -10.16
N SER A 162 -34.51 -16.55 -11.10
CA SER A 162 -34.10 -16.35 -12.50
C SER A 162 -35.21 -15.61 -13.25
N ASN A 163 -34.99 -14.32 -13.53
CA ASN A 163 -35.88 -13.50 -14.35
C ASN A 163 -35.74 -13.89 -15.83
N ARG A 164 -36.67 -14.70 -16.35
CA ARG A 164 -36.94 -14.76 -17.79
C ARG A 164 -37.90 -13.62 -18.17
N LEU A 165 -37.34 -12.59 -18.77
CA LEU A 165 -38.05 -11.59 -19.56
C LEU A 165 -38.74 -12.27 -20.75
N GLY A 166 -40.08 -12.37 -20.69
CA GLY A 166 -40.93 -12.59 -21.85
C GLY A 166 -41.44 -11.25 -22.35
N ILE A 167 -40.86 -10.78 -23.45
CA ILE A 167 -41.35 -9.65 -24.24
C ILE A 167 -42.64 -10.11 -24.94
N LYS A 168 -43.68 -9.27 -24.88
CA LYS A 168 -44.92 -9.42 -25.65
C LYS A 168 -44.73 -8.96 -27.09
#